data_AF-A0A7C1R4A4-F1
#
_entry.id   AF-A0A7C1R4A4-F1
#
_cell.length_a   1.000
_cell.length_b   1.000
_cell.length_c   1.000
_cell.angle_alpha   90.00
_cell.angle_beta   90.00
_cell.angle_gamma   90.00
#
_symmetry.space_group_name_H-M   'P 1'
#
loop_
_entity.id
_entity.type
_entity.pdbx_description
1 polymer ?
#
loop_
_entity_poly.entity_id
_entity_poly.type
_entity_poly.pdbx_seq_one_letter_code
_entity_poly.pdbx_strand_id
1 'polypeptide(L)'
;MLYRTALKEQRARLVETAQSQARLLEAVARFDAVYSQDYPGGSEAATLSQIRNARNNYIGFGETGEFTLARREGDLIVFLLSHRHHDLNKPKPVPFNSGLAEPIRLSLSGKSGTVVGLDYRGETVLAAYEPVAVLDLGIVAKIDMAEIRAPFI
;
A
#
# COMPACT_ATOMS: atom_id res chain seq x y z
N MET A 1 -7.99 25.95 -12.54
CA MET A 1 -8.52 24.73 -13.19
C MET A 1 -7.48 23.63 -13.31
N LEU A 2 -6.24 23.93 -13.74
CA LEU A 2 -5.17 22.94 -13.95
C LEU A 2 -4.85 22.04 -12.74
N TYR A 3 -4.71 22.60 -11.53
CA TYR A 3 -4.46 21.82 -10.31
C TYR A 3 -5.55 20.77 -10.02
N ARG A 4 -6.83 21.11 -10.20
CA ARG A 4 -7.94 20.18 -9.96
C ARG A 4 -7.93 19.03 -10.96
N THR A 5 -7.56 19.30 -12.21
CA THR A 5 -7.41 18.27 -13.25
C THR A 5 -6.26 17.34 -12.91
N ALA A 6 -5.07 17.89 -12.59
CA ALA A 6 -3.91 17.09 -12.20
C ALA A 6 -4.22 16.20 -10.99
N LEU A 7 -4.90 16.73 -9.96
CA LEU A 7 -5.30 15.96 -8.79
C LEU A 7 -6.26 14.82 -9.15
N LYS A 8 -7.20 15.05 -10.08
CA LYS A 8 -8.14 14.03 -10.56
C LYS A 8 -7.43 12.92 -11.33
N GLU A 9 -6.49 13.28 -12.20
CA GLU A 9 -5.70 12.32 -12.99
C GLU A 9 -4.79 11.47 -12.10
N GLN A 10 -4.08 12.09 -11.15
CA GLN A 10 -3.27 11.36 -10.17
C GLN A 10 -4.12 10.41 -9.34
N ARG A 11 -5.32 10.84 -8.92
CA ARG A 11 -6.25 9.97 -8.19
C ARG A 11 -6.67 8.76 -9.02
N ALA A 12 -7.03 8.95 -10.29
CA ALA A 12 -7.42 7.86 -11.17
C ALA A 12 -6.28 6.86 -11.36
N ARG A 13 -5.06 7.36 -11.62
CA ARG A 13 -3.86 6.52 -11.75
C ARG A 13 -3.59 5.69 -10.50
N LEU A 14 -3.72 6.29 -9.32
CA LEU A 14 -3.53 5.59 -8.04
C LEU A 14 -4.58 4.49 -7.83
N VAL A 15 -5.85 4.74 -8.20
CA VAL A 15 -6.92 3.74 -8.11
C VAL A 15 -6.62 2.54 -8.99
N GLU A 16 -6.35 2.76 -10.28
CA GLU A 16 -6.00 1.70 -11.23
C GLU A 16 -4.81 0.88 -10.72
N THR A 17 -3.83 1.58 -10.19
CA THR A 17 -2.62 0.98 -9.63
C THR A 17 -2.91 0.12 -8.40
N ALA A 18 -3.61 0.64 -7.39
CA ALA A 18 -3.93 -0.11 -6.17
C ALA A 18 -4.81 -1.34 -6.48
N GLN A 19 -5.78 -1.18 -7.37
CA GLN A 19 -6.67 -2.27 -7.80
C GLN A 19 -5.92 -3.36 -8.55
N SER A 20 -5.14 -2.98 -9.56
CA SER A 20 -4.35 -3.92 -10.34
C SER A 20 -3.41 -4.73 -9.44
N GLN A 21 -2.69 -4.05 -8.54
CA GLN A 21 -1.80 -4.72 -7.60
C GLN A 21 -2.56 -5.63 -6.64
N ALA A 22 -3.68 -5.20 -6.06
CA ALA A 22 -4.48 -6.05 -5.19
C ALA A 22 -4.92 -7.34 -5.90
N ARG A 23 -5.43 -7.25 -7.14
CA ARG A 23 -5.87 -8.42 -7.91
C ARG A 23 -4.72 -9.35 -8.29
N LEU A 24 -3.55 -8.80 -8.63
CA LEU A 24 -2.36 -9.60 -8.90
C LEU A 24 -1.90 -10.35 -7.65
N LEU A 25 -1.83 -9.66 -6.50
CA LEU A 25 -1.48 -10.28 -5.23
C LEU A 25 -2.44 -11.41 -4.85
N GLU A 26 -3.73 -11.20 -5.04
CA GLU A 26 -4.73 -12.25 -4.80
C GLU A 26 -4.57 -13.43 -5.76
N ALA A 27 -4.21 -13.20 -7.01
CA ALA A 27 -3.99 -14.27 -7.98
C ALA A 27 -2.77 -15.13 -7.59
N VAL A 28 -1.66 -14.50 -7.21
CA VAL A 28 -0.45 -15.20 -6.73
C VAL A 28 -0.77 -15.97 -5.44
N ALA A 29 -1.47 -15.35 -4.49
CA ALA A 29 -1.88 -16.00 -3.25
C ALA A 29 -2.74 -17.25 -3.49
N ARG A 30 -3.72 -17.18 -4.40
CA ARG A 30 -4.56 -18.33 -4.75
C ARG A 30 -3.74 -19.43 -5.44
N PHE A 31 -2.76 -19.07 -6.26
CA PHE A 31 -1.85 -20.04 -6.88
C PHE A 31 -1.01 -20.77 -5.83
N ASP A 32 -0.34 -20.03 -4.94
CA ASP A 32 0.53 -20.60 -3.91
C ASP A 32 -0.28 -21.44 -2.91
N ALA A 33 -1.53 -21.07 -2.62
CA ALA A 33 -2.42 -21.86 -1.77
C ALA A 33 -2.68 -23.28 -2.31
N VAL A 34 -2.61 -23.46 -3.63
CA VAL A 34 -2.79 -24.75 -4.29
C VAL A 34 -1.44 -25.45 -4.49
N TYR A 35 -0.41 -24.72 -4.93
CA TYR A 35 0.81 -25.32 -5.47
C TYR A 35 2.06 -25.17 -4.60
N SER A 36 2.00 -24.45 -3.49
CA SER A 36 3.16 -24.15 -2.64
C SER A 36 2.90 -24.41 -1.16
N GLN A 37 2.12 -25.46 -0.86
CA GLN A 37 1.80 -25.86 0.51
C GLN A 37 3.02 -26.39 1.27
N ASP A 38 4.00 -26.92 0.55
CA ASP A 38 5.27 -27.45 1.05
C ASP A 38 6.34 -26.37 1.27
N TYR A 39 6.06 -25.11 0.92
CA TYR A 39 6.97 -24.00 1.17
C TYR A 39 7.22 -23.82 2.68
N PRO A 40 8.47 -23.57 3.11
CA PRO A 40 8.75 -23.30 4.52
C PRO A 40 7.94 -22.10 5.05
N GLY A 41 7.06 -22.35 6.03
CA GLY A 41 6.13 -21.34 6.56
C GLY A 41 4.76 -21.29 5.85
N GLY A 42 4.50 -22.20 4.91
CA GLY A 42 3.24 -22.34 4.20
C GLY A 42 3.11 -21.46 2.95
N SER A 43 1.98 -21.62 2.26
CA SER A 43 1.66 -20.92 1.01
C SER A 43 1.67 -19.40 1.13
N GLU A 44 1.15 -18.86 2.23
CA GLU A 44 1.18 -17.43 2.51
C GLU A 44 2.62 -16.89 2.60
N ALA A 45 3.52 -17.65 3.24
CA ALA A 45 4.94 -17.28 3.31
C ALA A 45 5.60 -17.31 1.93
N ALA A 46 5.22 -18.26 1.07
CA ALA A 46 5.63 -18.32 -0.32
C ALA A 46 5.20 -17.03 -1.07
N THR A 47 3.93 -16.64 -0.92
CA THR A 47 3.40 -15.42 -1.54
C THR A 47 4.14 -14.18 -1.05
N LEU A 48 4.28 -14.00 0.26
CA LEU A 48 4.99 -12.86 0.83
C LEU A 48 6.47 -12.81 0.40
N SER A 49 7.11 -13.97 0.22
CA SER A 49 8.47 -14.07 -0.31
C SER A 49 8.55 -13.56 -1.76
N GLN A 50 7.61 -13.98 -2.62
CA GLN A 50 7.54 -13.50 -4.00
C GLN A 50 7.29 -11.99 -4.07
N ILE A 51 6.40 -11.46 -3.24
CA ILE A 51 6.13 -10.01 -3.19
C ILE A 51 7.38 -9.24 -2.72
N ARG A 52 8.07 -9.73 -1.69
CA ARG A 52 9.35 -9.14 -1.22
C ARG A 52 10.42 -9.17 -2.31
N ASN A 53 10.49 -10.24 -3.09
CA ASN A 53 11.46 -10.35 -4.18
C ASN A 53 11.11 -9.40 -5.34
N ALA A 54 9.84 -9.32 -5.73
CA ALA A 54 9.36 -8.37 -6.74
C ALA A 54 9.65 -6.92 -6.33
N ARG A 55 9.54 -6.61 -5.02
CA ARG A 55 9.87 -5.29 -4.45
C ARG A 55 11.33 -4.90 -4.66
N ASN A 56 12.30 -5.81 -4.58
CA ASN A 56 13.72 -5.44 -4.71
C ASN A 56 14.06 -4.82 -6.08
N ASN A 57 13.20 -4.98 -7.07
CA ASN A 57 13.40 -4.48 -8.43
C ASN A 57 12.58 -3.21 -8.74
N TYR A 58 11.94 -2.61 -7.74
CA TYR A 58 11.09 -1.43 -7.91
C TYR A 58 11.34 -0.46 -6.74
N ILE A 59 11.30 0.86 -6.96
CA ILE A 59 11.65 1.88 -5.94
C ILE A 59 10.48 2.85 -5.64
N GLY A 60 9.56 3.00 -6.59
CA GLY A 60 8.35 3.81 -6.47
C GLY A 60 7.92 4.36 -7.81
N PHE A 61 7.02 5.35 -7.77
CA PHE A 61 6.62 6.13 -8.93
C PHE A 61 6.69 7.63 -8.62
N GLY A 62 7.03 8.47 -9.59
CA GLY A 62 7.23 9.91 -9.36
C GLY A 62 8.34 10.21 -8.34
N GLU A 63 8.30 11.39 -7.73
CA GLU A 63 9.30 11.89 -6.76
C GLU A 63 9.01 11.50 -5.30
N THR A 64 7.77 11.15 -4.96
CA THR A 64 7.34 10.76 -3.61
C THR A 64 6.40 9.56 -3.60
N GLY A 65 5.94 9.09 -4.77
CA GLY A 65 5.01 7.97 -4.86
C GLY A 65 5.55 6.68 -4.25
N GLU A 66 4.69 6.01 -3.47
CA GLU A 66 5.03 4.86 -2.64
C GLU A 66 3.92 3.81 -2.68
N PHE A 67 4.32 2.53 -2.57
CA PHE A 67 3.44 1.41 -2.26
C PHE A 67 3.67 0.94 -0.83
N THR A 68 2.58 0.70 -0.10
CA THR A 68 2.65 0.08 1.23
C THR A 68 1.71 -1.10 1.33
N LEU A 69 2.18 -2.16 1.99
CA LEU A 69 1.43 -3.36 2.29
C LEU A 69 1.50 -3.60 3.79
N ALA A 70 0.36 -3.83 4.43
CA ALA A 70 0.28 -4.04 5.86
C ALA A 70 -0.76 -5.08 6.24
N ARG A 71 -0.66 -5.58 7.46
CA ARG A 71 -1.64 -6.42 8.15
C ARG A 71 -2.08 -5.73 9.43
N ARG A 72 -3.27 -6.08 9.92
CA ARG A 72 -3.67 -5.80 11.29
C ARG A 72 -3.27 -6.97 12.21
N GLU A 73 -2.48 -6.68 13.24
CA GLU A 73 -2.13 -7.63 14.31
C GLU A 73 -2.64 -7.08 15.64
N GLY A 74 -3.76 -7.61 16.13
CA GLY A 74 -4.46 -7.06 17.30
C GLY A 74 -4.87 -5.60 17.06
N ASP A 75 -4.33 -4.69 17.86
CA ASP A 75 -4.58 -3.24 17.76
C ASP A 75 -3.47 -2.49 17.03
N LEU A 76 -2.60 -3.20 16.30
CA LEU A 76 -1.50 -2.61 15.55
C LEU A 76 -1.67 -2.84 14.05
N ILE A 77 -1.26 -1.84 13.27
CA ILE A 77 -1.01 -1.92 11.84
C ILE A 77 0.47 -2.25 11.68
N VAL A 78 0.77 -3.44 11.16
CA VAL A 78 2.13 -3.93 10.95
C VAL A 78 2.45 -3.85 9.46
N PHE A 79 3.43 -3.03 9.11
CA PHE A 79 3.86 -2.84 7.74
C PHE A 79 4.78 -3.98 7.30
N LEU A 80 4.35 -4.70 6.27
CA LEU A 80 5.09 -5.79 5.67
C LEU A 80 6.08 -5.28 4.62
N LEU A 81 5.72 -4.20 3.93
CA LEU A 81 6.52 -3.54 2.89
C LEU A 81 6.28 -2.01 2.90
N SER A 82 7.37 -1.25 2.78
CA SER A 82 7.40 0.19 2.50
C SER A 82 8.52 0.50 1.50
N HIS A 83 8.35 1.49 0.64
CA HIS A 83 9.06 1.49 -0.64
C HIS A 83 10.16 2.52 -0.80
N ARG A 84 10.06 3.69 -0.15
CA ARG A 84 10.84 4.85 -0.61
C ARG A 84 11.89 5.38 0.38
N HIS A 85 11.65 5.23 1.67
CA HIS A 85 12.57 5.76 2.69
C HIS A 85 13.58 4.68 3.08
N HIS A 86 14.76 4.77 2.46
CA HIS A 86 15.92 3.91 2.69
C HIS A 86 16.36 3.84 4.18
N ASP A 87 15.83 4.71 5.05
CA ASP A 87 16.17 4.81 6.47
C ASP A 87 15.23 4.04 7.43
N LEU A 88 14.12 3.48 6.96
CA LEU A 88 13.21 2.73 7.82
C LEU A 88 13.36 1.23 7.59
N ASN A 89 14.22 0.61 8.40
CA ASN A 89 13.95 -0.73 8.92
C ASN A 89 12.45 -0.81 9.23
N LYS A 90 11.65 -1.53 8.41
CA LYS A 90 10.21 -1.81 8.55
C LYS A 90 9.44 -0.75 9.37
N PRO A 91 8.60 0.11 8.76
CA PRO A 91 7.90 1.18 9.48
C PRO A 91 7.33 0.67 10.79
N LYS A 92 7.61 1.40 11.88
CA LYS A 92 7.17 0.99 13.21
C LYS A 92 5.67 0.71 13.18
N PRO A 93 5.19 -0.34 13.85
CA PRO A 93 3.76 -0.60 13.95
C PRO A 93 3.02 0.63 14.47
N VAL A 94 1.88 0.93 13.86
CA VAL A 94 1.04 2.09 14.20
C VAL A 94 -0.22 1.59 14.90
N PRO A 95 -0.66 2.18 16.02
CA PRO A 95 -1.93 1.82 16.63
C PRO A 95 -3.10 2.00 15.65
N PHE A 96 -3.96 0.99 15.57
CA PHE A 96 -5.09 0.95 14.63
C PHE A 96 -6.07 2.10 14.88
N ASN A 97 -6.21 2.58 16.11
CA ASN A 97 -7.06 3.71 16.47
C ASN A 97 -6.37 5.08 16.36
N SER A 98 -5.11 5.15 15.93
CA SER A 98 -4.38 6.43 15.85
C SER A 98 -4.87 7.33 14.71
N GLY A 99 -4.53 8.61 14.76
CA GLY A 99 -4.77 9.54 13.65
C GLY A 99 -3.85 9.33 12.43
N LEU A 100 -2.81 8.50 12.55
CA LEU A 100 -1.87 8.19 11.49
C LEU A 100 -2.38 7.05 10.60
N ALA A 101 -1.75 6.89 9.43
CA ALA A 101 -1.94 5.73 8.56
C ALA A 101 -3.41 5.50 8.15
N GLU A 102 -4.16 6.58 7.91
CA GLU A 102 -5.58 6.49 7.55
C GLU A 102 -5.84 5.64 6.30
N PRO A 103 -5.08 5.76 5.18
CA PRO A 103 -5.37 4.99 3.98
C PRO A 103 -5.27 3.48 4.21
N ILE A 104 -4.24 3.02 4.92
CA ILE A 104 -4.01 1.58 5.16
C ILE A 104 -4.98 1.03 6.21
N ARG A 105 -5.41 1.86 7.17
CA ARG A 105 -6.48 1.48 8.10
C ARG A 105 -7.80 1.24 7.36
N LEU A 106 -8.13 2.06 6.38
CA LEU A 106 -9.35 1.91 5.58
C LEU A 106 -9.32 0.59 4.78
N SER A 107 -8.20 0.24 4.14
CA SER A 107 -8.09 -1.06 3.45
C SER A 107 -8.13 -2.25 4.40
N LEU A 108 -7.45 -2.17 5.55
CA LEU A 108 -7.53 -3.20 6.61
C LEU A 108 -8.93 -3.31 7.26
N SER A 109 -9.80 -2.32 7.03
CA SER A 109 -11.22 -2.37 7.41
C SER A 109 -12.11 -2.91 6.29
N GLY A 110 -11.51 -3.50 5.24
CA GLY A 110 -12.23 -4.07 4.09
C GLY A 110 -12.77 -3.04 3.11
N LYS A 111 -12.33 -1.78 3.17
CA LYS A 111 -12.80 -0.72 2.27
C LYS A 111 -11.85 -0.52 1.10
N SER A 112 -12.43 -0.08 -0.01
CA SER A 112 -11.71 0.35 -1.21
C SER A 112 -12.03 1.81 -1.51
N GLY A 113 -11.09 2.55 -2.07
CA GLY A 113 -11.34 3.92 -2.49
C GLY A 113 -10.11 4.80 -2.46
N THR A 114 -10.34 6.10 -2.25
CA THR A 114 -9.28 7.10 -2.20
C THR A 114 -9.50 8.07 -1.06
N VAL A 115 -8.42 8.64 -0.54
CA VAL A 115 -8.45 9.61 0.55
C VAL A 115 -7.30 10.59 0.40
N VAL A 116 -7.50 11.83 0.88
CA VAL A 116 -6.39 12.73 1.20
C VAL A 116 -6.29 12.74 2.71
N GLY A 117 -5.21 12.19 3.26
CA GLY A 117 -5.09 11.92 4.69
C GLY A 117 -3.64 11.69 5.11
N LEU A 118 -3.43 11.44 6.40
CA LEU A 118 -2.10 11.20 6.94
C LEU A 118 -1.64 9.76 6.66
N ASP A 119 -0.43 9.63 6.15
CA ASP A 119 0.24 8.33 6.04
C ASP A 119 0.89 7.90 7.37
N TYR A 120 1.69 6.83 7.35
CA TYR A 120 2.39 6.33 8.54
C TYR A 120 3.53 7.24 9.01
N ARG A 121 4.04 8.14 8.15
CA ARG A 121 5.04 9.16 8.47
C ARG A 121 4.40 10.41 9.08
N GLY A 122 3.07 10.53 9.00
CA GLY A 122 2.36 11.77 9.32
C GLY A 122 2.34 12.77 8.16
N GLU A 123 2.72 12.35 6.96
CA GLU A 123 2.67 13.19 5.77
C GLU A 123 1.28 13.18 5.15
N THR A 124 0.83 14.34 4.67
CA THR A 124 -0.45 14.44 3.97
C THR A 124 -0.29 13.93 2.54
N VAL A 125 -0.97 12.84 2.21
CA VAL A 125 -0.84 12.16 0.93
C VAL A 125 -2.18 12.07 0.21
N LEU A 126 -2.14 12.05 -1.13
CA LEU A 126 -3.23 11.48 -1.92
C LEU A 126 -2.99 9.98 -2.00
N ALA A 127 -3.97 9.18 -1.58
CA ALA A 127 -3.84 7.73 -1.55
C ALA A 127 -5.06 7.04 -2.20
N ALA A 128 -4.80 5.92 -2.86
CA ALA A 128 -5.77 4.89 -3.17
C ALA A 128 -5.47 3.64 -2.34
N TYR A 129 -6.52 2.99 -1.85
CA TYR A 129 -6.42 1.87 -0.93
C TYR A 129 -7.37 0.75 -1.35
N GLU A 130 -6.91 -0.49 -1.21
CA GLU A 130 -7.66 -1.70 -1.56
C GLU A 130 -7.37 -2.82 -0.55
N PRO A 131 -8.37 -3.64 -0.17
CA PRO A 131 -8.14 -4.85 0.59
C PRO A 131 -7.59 -5.97 -0.31
N VAL A 132 -6.73 -6.81 0.25
CA VAL A 132 -6.24 -8.05 -0.35
C VAL A 132 -6.74 -9.19 0.53
N ALA A 133 -8.02 -9.52 0.36
CA ALA A 133 -8.78 -10.29 1.35
C ALA A 133 -8.23 -11.71 1.57
N VAL A 134 -7.73 -12.37 0.53
CA VAL A 134 -7.19 -13.75 0.63
C VAL A 134 -5.94 -13.84 1.51
N LEU A 135 -5.27 -12.72 1.79
CA LEU A 135 -4.10 -12.64 2.66
C LEU A 135 -4.38 -11.87 3.95
N ASP A 136 -5.61 -11.40 4.20
CA ASP A 136 -5.91 -10.47 5.30
C ASP A 136 -4.96 -9.24 5.34
N LEU A 137 -4.63 -8.71 4.15
CA LEU A 137 -3.76 -7.54 3.98
C LEU A 137 -4.53 -6.34 3.44
N GLY A 138 -3.95 -5.16 3.65
CA GLY A 138 -4.32 -3.93 2.97
C GLY A 138 -3.16 -3.46 2.09
N ILE A 139 -3.47 -2.95 0.91
CA ILE A 139 -2.50 -2.27 0.04
C ILE A 139 -2.90 -0.81 -0.15
N VAL A 140 -1.89 0.06 -0.23
CA VAL A 140 -2.05 1.48 -0.53
C VAL A 140 -1.01 1.90 -1.56
N ALA A 141 -1.48 2.58 -2.60
CA ALA A 141 -0.64 3.40 -3.48
C ALA A 141 -0.87 4.87 -3.13
N LYS A 142 0.19 5.63 -2.90
CA LYS A 142 0.09 7.03 -2.45
C LYS A 142 1.17 7.91 -3.07
N ILE A 143 0.94 9.22 -3.03
CA ILE A 143 1.87 10.27 -3.44
C ILE A 143 1.72 11.46 -2.48
N ASP A 144 2.81 12.14 -2.16
CA ASP A 144 2.78 13.27 -1.23
C ASP A 144 2.04 14.44 -1.88
N MET A 145 1.15 15.10 -1.12
CA MET A 145 0.40 16.25 -1.64
C MET A 145 1.32 17.41 -2.03
N ALA A 146 2.52 17.49 -1.45
CA ALA A 146 3.54 18.45 -1.81
C ALA A 146 4.00 18.28 -3.27
N GLU A 147 4.24 17.05 -3.74
CA GLU A 147 4.64 16.79 -5.12
C GLU A 147 3.55 17.22 -6.12
N ILE A 148 2.28 16.91 -5.83
CA ILE A 148 1.15 17.29 -6.71
C ILE A 148 1.00 18.82 -6.78
N ARG A 149 1.31 19.53 -5.69
CA ARG A 149 1.16 20.99 -5.60
C ARG A 149 2.34 21.76 -6.21
N ALA A 150 3.55 21.19 -6.20
CA ALA A 150 4.78 21.88 -6.61
C ALA A 150 4.70 22.58 -7.98
N PRO A 151 4.04 22.04 -9.03
CA PRO A 151 3.95 22.71 -10.33
C PRO A 151 2.97 23.90 -10.38
N PHE A 152 2.21 24.16 -9.31
CA PHE A 152 1.10 25.13 -9.29
C PHE A 152 1.26 26.21 -8.22
N ILE A 153 2.43 26.27 -7.58
CA ILE A 153 2.81 27.28 -6.58
C ILE A 153 3.81 28.28 -7.17
#